data_AF-A0A535VJN2-F1
#
_entry.id   AF-A0A535VJN2-F1
#
_cell.length_a   1.000
_cell.length_b   1.000
_cell.length_c   1.000
_cell.angle_alpha   90.00
_cell.angle_beta   90.00
_cell.angle_gamma   90.00
#
_symmetry.space_group_name_H-M   'P 1'
#
loop_
_entity.id
_entity.type
_entity.pdbx_description
1 polymer ?
#
loop_
_entity_poly.entity_id
_entity_poly.type
_entity_poly.pdbx_seq_one_letter_code
_entity_poly.pdbx_strand_id
1 'polypeptide(L)'
;MSTEDNKAIARRIFEEVGSQGNFAVIDEAISPNFVYRTSAFPEFHGPGGFKEFFTENRKTFPDFHYTVEDMIAEGDKVVARWTAS
;
A
#
# COMPACT_ATOMS: atom_id res chain seq x y z
N MET A 1 10.16 -10.69 -12.52
CA MET A 1 8.90 -10.89 -11.80
C MET A 1 7.79 -11.04 -12.82
N SER A 2 6.89 -11.99 -12.60
CA SER A 2 5.66 -12.13 -13.37
C SER A 2 4.65 -11.05 -12.97
N THR A 3 3.60 -10.87 -13.77
CA THR A 3 2.46 -10.01 -13.42
C THR A 3 1.77 -10.48 -12.13
N GLU A 4 1.78 -11.79 -11.87
CA GLU A 4 1.21 -12.35 -10.63
C GLU A 4 2.10 -12.06 -9.41
N ASP A 5 3.43 -12.06 -9.57
CA ASP A 5 4.34 -11.63 -8.50
C ASP A 5 4.10 -10.15 -8.14
N ASN A 6 3.88 -9.30 -9.15
CA ASN A 6 3.58 -7.88 -8.97
C ASN A 6 2.27 -7.69 -8.19
N LYS A 7 1.21 -8.43 -8.56
CA LYS A 7 -0.07 -8.41 -7.83
C LYS A 7 0.10 -8.88 -6.40
N ALA A 8 0.87 -9.94 -6.18
CA ALA A 8 1.13 -10.47 -4.84
C ALA A 8 1.82 -9.41 -3.96
N ILE A 9 2.85 -8.73 -4.46
CA ILE A 9 3.51 -7.63 -3.73
C ILE A 9 2.53 -6.48 -3.45
N ALA A 10 1.76 -6.04 -4.45
CA ALA A 10 0.78 -4.97 -4.27
C ALA A 10 -0.29 -5.32 -3.22
N ARG A 11 -0.77 -6.57 -3.21
CA ARG A 11 -1.76 -7.08 -2.26
C ARG A 11 -1.26 -7.01 -0.81
N ARG A 12 0.01 -7.36 -0.57
CA ARG A 12 0.63 -7.26 0.77
C ARG A 12 0.57 -5.83 1.31
N ILE A 13 0.69 -4.81 0.45
CA ILE A 13 0.58 -3.41 0.90
C ILE A 13 -0.81 -3.09 1.42
N PHE A 14 -1.88 -3.55 0.77
CA PHE A 14 -3.24 -3.32 1.27
C PHE A 14 -3.52 -4.14 2.53
N GLU A 15 -3.25 -5.44 2.49
CA GLU A 15 -3.66 -6.39 3.52
C GLU A 15 -2.74 -6.36 4.76
N GLU A 16 -1.42 -6.40 4.56
CA GLU A 16 -0.48 -6.45 5.68
C GLU A 16 -0.18 -5.05 6.22
N VAL A 17 0.12 -4.08 5.35
CA VAL A 17 0.46 -2.72 5.82
C VAL A 17 -0.79 -1.96 6.24
N GLY A 18 -1.77 -1.82 5.34
CA GLY A 18 -3.00 -1.08 5.60
C GLY A 18 -3.88 -1.73 6.68
N SER A 19 -4.32 -2.97 6.45
CA SER A 19 -5.28 -3.64 7.34
C SER A 19 -4.66 -4.21 8.61
N GLN A 20 -3.45 -4.78 8.56
CA GLN A 20 -2.82 -5.41 9.75
C GLN A 20 -1.81 -4.51 10.48
N GLY A 21 -1.32 -3.43 9.84
CA GLY A 21 -0.32 -2.56 10.46
C GLY A 21 1.08 -3.19 10.50
N ASN A 22 1.34 -4.21 9.68
CA ASN A 22 2.63 -4.87 9.57
C ASN A 22 3.61 -4.02 8.75
N PHE A 23 4.24 -3.04 9.40
CA PHE A 23 5.14 -2.09 8.74
C PHE A 23 6.50 -2.67 8.34
N ALA A 24 6.82 -3.92 8.70
CA ALA A 24 8.03 -4.59 8.23
C ALA A 24 8.03 -4.78 6.71
N VAL A 25 6.83 -4.98 6.12
CA VAL A 25 6.65 -5.13 4.66
C VAL A 25 7.06 -3.87 3.91
N ILE A 26 6.94 -2.69 4.53
CA ILE A 26 7.31 -1.42 3.88
C ILE A 26 8.79 -1.41 3.53
N ASP A 27 9.65 -1.90 4.42
CA ASP A 27 11.10 -1.88 4.24
C ASP A 27 11.55 -2.89 3.16
N GLU A 28 10.75 -3.94 2.91
CA GLU A 28 10.99 -4.95 1.87
C GLU A 28 10.46 -4.53 0.49
N ALA A 29 9.27 -3.94 0.45
CA ALA A 29 8.48 -3.78 -0.77
C ALA A 29 8.54 -2.37 -1.36
N ILE A 30 8.89 -1.35 -0.57
CA ILE A 30 8.87 0.04 -1.01
C ILE A 30 10.27 0.51 -1.38
N SER A 31 10.42 0.98 -2.62
CA SER A 31 11.67 1.55 -3.11
C SER A 31 12.03 2.84 -2.35
N PRO A 32 13.33 3.12 -2.11
CA PRO A 32 13.79 4.43 -1.64
C PRO A 32 13.32 5.61 -2.51
N ASN A 33 13.07 5.36 -3.80
CA ASN A 33 12.60 6.35 -4.76
C ASN A 33 11.07 6.35 -4.94
N PHE A 34 10.34 5.65 -4.07
CA PHE A 34 8.89 5.59 -4.12
C PHE A 34 8.27 6.99 -3.97
N VAL A 35 7.18 7.22 -4.70
CA VAL A 35 6.41 8.45 -4.60
C VAL A 35 4.93 8.10 -4.50
N TYR A 36 4.29 8.52 -3.41
CA TYR A 36 2.85 8.34 -3.24
C TYR A 36 2.12 9.60 -3.69
N ARG A 37 1.21 9.44 -4.66
CA ARG A 37 0.39 10.53 -5.21
C ARG A 37 -1.08 10.23 -5.01
N THR A 38 -1.79 11.17 -4.38
CA THR A 38 -3.24 11.12 -4.19
C THR A 38 -3.81 12.53 -4.20
N SER A 39 -5.10 12.67 -4.44
CA SER A 39 -5.81 13.94 -4.30
C SER A 39 -6.15 14.28 -2.84
N ALA A 40 -6.06 13.32 -1.92
CA ALA A 40 -6.51 13.49 -0.53
C ALA A 40 -5.49 14.18 0.37
N PHE A 41 -4.18 14.02 0.11
CA PHE A 41 -3.09 14.50 0.96
C PHE A 41 -1.91 14.97 0.08
N PRO A 42 -0.98 15.78 0.62
CA PRO A 42 0.26 16.10 -0.05
C PRO A 42 1.06 14.85 -0.44
N GLU A 43 1.83 14.96 -1.53
CA GLU A 43 2.77 13.93 -1.97
C GLU A 43 3.81 13.64 -0.88
N PHE A 44 4.19 12.38 -0.72
CA PHE A 44 5.27 11.97 0.17
C PHE A 44 6.12 10.86 -0.47
N HIS A 45 7.33 10.68 0.07
CA HIS A 45 8.39 9.93 -0.59
C HIS A 45 8.97 8.81 0.27
N GLY A 46 9.39 7.75 -0.43
CA GLY A 46 10.14 6.64 0.11
C GLY A 46 9.43 5.83 1.21
N PRO A 47 10.14 4.85 1.79
CA PRO A 47 9.62 4.00 2.86
C PRO A 47 9.24 4.79 4.11
N GLY A 48 10.03 5.82 4.45
CA GLY A 48 9.82 6.65 5.64
C GLY A 48 8.48 7.39 5.60
N GLY A 49 8.21 8.14 4.51
CA GLY A 49 6.95 8.86 4.35
C GLY A 49 5.75 7.91 4.29
N PHE A 50 5.89 6.75 3.65
CA PHE A 50 4.83 5.74 3.58
C PHE A 50 4.52 5.13 4.95
N LYS A 51 5.54 4.88 5.78
CA LYS A 51 5.38 4.38 7.16
C LYS A 51 4.72 5.41 8.06
N GLU A 52 5.11 6.68 7.96
CA GLU A 52 4.48 7.78 8.69
C GLU A 52 2.99 7.90 8.34
N PHE A 53 2.67 7.87 7.04
CA PHE A 53 1.28 7.93 6.56
C PHE A 53 0.41 6.82 7.18
N PHE A 54 0.82 5.55 7.08
CA PHE A 54 0.04 4.44 7.65
C PHE A 54 -0.01 4.45 9.16
N THR A 55 1.04 4.94 9.83
CA THR A 55 1.05 5.10 11.29
C THR A 55 -0.01 6.10 11.74
N GLU A 56 -0.08 7.27 11.10
CA GLU A 56 -1.07 8.29 11.44
C GLU A 56 -2.50 7.88 11.05
N ASN A 57 -2.65 7.20 9.90
CA ASN A 57 -3.93 6.65 9.49
C ASN A 57 -4.46 5.64 10.51
N ARG A 58 -3.62 4.72 10.99
CA ARG A 58 -3.98 3.73 12.03
C ARG A 58 -4.31 4.36 13.38
N LYS A 59 -3.63 5.45 13.78
CA LYS A 59 -3.97 6.18 15.00
C LYS A 59 -5.36 6.80 14.92
N THR A 60 -5.74 7.30 13.74
CA THR A 60 -7.03 7.96 13.51
C THR A 60 -8.16 6.96 13.31
N PHE A 61 -7.88 5.86 12.61
CA PHE A 61 -8.82 4.78 12.28
C PHE A 61 -8.22 3.41 12.70
N PRO A 62 -8.30 3.04 13.98
CA PRO A 62 -7.61 1.84 14.51
C PRO A 62 -8.10 0.52 13.92
N ASP A 63 -9.35 0.49 13.46
CA ASP A 63 -10.07 -0.63 12.86
C ASP A 63 -10.12 -0.56 11.33
N PHE A 64 -9.43 0.40 10.71
CA PHE A 64 -9.37 0.55 9.26
C PHE A 64 -8.98 -0.75 8.56
N HIS A 65 -9.78 -1.16 7.59
CA HIS A 65 -9.57 -2.39 6.84
C HIS A 65 -9.75 -2.18 5.34
N TYR A 66 -8.75 -2.57 4.56
CA TYR A 66 -8.87 -2.74 3.11
C TYR A 66 -9.35 -4.15 2.76
N THR A 67 -10.32 -4.24 1.87
CA THR A 67 -10.66 -5.47 1.13
C THR A 67 -10.33 -5.27 -0.35
N VAL A 68 -9.39 -6.05 -0.87
CA VAL A 68 -9.03 -6.01 -2.30
C VAL A 68 -10.02 -6.85 -3.10
N GLU A 69 -10.88 -6.19 -3.87
CA GLU A 69 -11.94 -6.81 -4.67
C GLU A 69 -11.42 -7.36 -6.00
N ASP A 70 -10.46 -6.67 -6.62
CA ASP A 70 -9.92 -7.03 -7.93
C ASP A 70 -8.53 -6.43 -8.14
N MET A 71 -7.71 -7.10 -8.96
CA MET A 71 -6.40 -6.62 -9.38
C MET A 71 -6.09 -6.97 -10.83
N ILE A 72 -5.74 -5.95 -11.61
CA ILE A 72 -5.27 -6.07 -13.00
C ILE A 72 -3.79 -5.69 -13.03
N ALA A 73 -2.98 -6.45 -13.75
CA ALA A 73 -1.57 -6.13 -13.95
C ALA A 73 -1.18 -6.19 -15.42
N GLU A 74 -0.38 -5.22 -15.85
CA GLU A 74 0.17 -5.11 -17.20
C GLU A 74 1.62 -4.64 -17.10
N GLY A 75 2.55 -5.49 -17.53
CA GLY A 75 3.99 -5.23 -17.35
C GLY A 75 4.35 -5.01 -15.88
N ASP A 76 4.82 -3.81 -15.55
CA ASP A 76 5.26 -3.37 -14.23
C ASP A 76 4.17 -2.64 -13.41
N LYS A 77 2.94 -2.53 -13.93
CA LYS A 77 1.85 -1.78 -13.30
C LYS A 77 0.82 -2.72 -12.71
N VAL A 78 0.30 -2.34 -11.55
CA VAL A 78 -0.83 -3.03 -10.89
C VAL A 78 -1.87 -1.98 -10.54
N VAL A 79 -3.12 -2.27 -10.88
CA VAL A 79 -4.29 -1.50 -10.45
C VAL A 79 -5.13 -2.38 -9.57
N ALA A 80 -5.49 -1.86 -8.39
CA ALA A 80 -6.34 -2.54 -7.43
C ALA A 80 -7.66 -1.78 -7.27
N ARG A 81 -8.78 -2.51 -7.29
CA ARG A 81 -10.06 -2.02 -6.81
C ARG A 81 -10.29 -2.59 -5.42
N TRP A 82 -10.64 -1.74 -4.48
CA TRP A 82 -10.78 -2.10 -3.08
C TRP A 82 -11.94 -1.36 -2.42
N THR A 83 -12.41 -1.91 -1.31
CA THR A 83 -13.31 -1.24 -0.36
C THR A 83 -12.55 -0.97 0.93
N ALA A 84 -12.96 0.06 1.66
CA ALA A 84 -12.40 0.42 2.96
C ALA A 84 -13.52 0.55 3.99
N SER A 85 -13.31 0.00 5.19
CA SER A 85 -14.25 0.02 6.31
C SER A 85 -13.55 0.35 7.61
#